data_AF-A0A183B4X4-F1
#
_entry.id   AF-A0A183B4X4-F1
#
_cell.length_a   1.000
_cell.length_b   1.000
_cell.length_c   1.000
_cell.angle_alpha   90.00
_cell.angle_beta   90.00
_cell.angle_gamma   90.00
#
_symmetry.space_group_name_H-M   'P 1'
#
loop_
_entity.id
_entity.type
_entity.pdbx_description
1 polymer ?
#
loop_
_entity_poly.entity_id
_entity_poly.type
_entity_poly.pdbx_seq_one_letter_code
_entity_poly.pdbx_strand_id
1 'polypeptide(L)'
;MLDHMRAFREVQGRSKRGHTESGPNSIQDPTERVARLATKSLTAMEDRLHGKITEHDGFSQILPMSAEGQVDALINEATDVNQLCQMYKGWMPFL
;
A
#
# COMPACT_ATOMS: atom_id res chain seq x y z
N MET A 1 33.40 16.14 50.61
CA MET A 1 33.95 16.10 49.23
C MET A 1 34.19 14.64 48.82
N LEU A 2 33.17 13.78 48.75
CA LEU A 2 33.31 12.38 48.30
C LEU A 2 31.94 11.70 48.03
N ASP A 3 31.08 12.31 47.20
CA ASP A 3 29.83 11.69 46.73
C ASP A 3 29.77 11.65 45.20
N HIS A 4 30.81 11.10 44.56
CA HIS A 4 30.80 11.03 43.10
C HIS A 4 31.59 9.85 42.50
N MET A 5 31.40 8.63 43.01
CA MET A 5 31.84 7.41 42.32
C MET A 5 31.03 6.16 42.70
N ARG A 6 29.79 6.06 42.20
CA ARG A 6 29.16 4.74 42.04
C ARG A 6 28.18 4.72 40.86
N ALA A 7 28.70 5.07 39.68
CA ALA A 7 28.10 4.66 38.41
C ALA A 7 28.83 3.39 37.96
N PHE A 8 28.13 2.24 37.99
CA PHE A 8 28.03 1.24 36.92
C PHE A 8 27.57 -0.13 37.47
N ARG A 9 26.54 -0.68 36.82
CA ARG A 9 26.32 -2.11 36.56
C ARG A 9 25.69 -2.97 37.66
N GLU A 10 24.35 -3.07 37.60
CA GLU A 10 23.54 -4.29 37.79
C GLU A 10 22.10 -3.88 37.37
N VAL A 11 21.68 -3.96 36.10
CA VAL A 11 21.50 -5.10 35.18
C VAL A 11 20.54 -6.17 35.75
N GLN A 12 19.28 -6.03 35.30
CA GLN A 12 18.29 -7.09 35.01
C GLN A 12 17.45 -7.65 36.17
N GLY A 13 16.24 -7.09 36.29
CA GLY A 13 15.17 -7.65 37.13
C GLY A 13 13.83 -6.95 36.94
N ARG A 14 13.40 -6.69 35.70
CA ARG A 14 12.00 -6.28 35.45
C ARG A 14 11.50 -6.73 34.09
N SER A 15 11.29 -8.04 33.97
CA SER A 15 10.50 -8.63 32.90
C SER A 15 9.03 -8.23 33.08
N LYS A 16 8.66 -7.09 32.50
CA LYS A 16 7.28 -6.77 32.13
C LYS A 16 7.26 -6.66 30.62
N ARG A 17 6.83 -7.72 29.93
CA ARG A 17 6.17 -7.65 28.63
C ARG A 17 5.41 -8.96 28.49
N GLY A 18 4.10 -8.90 28.73
CA GLY A 18 3.19 -9.97 28.39
C GLY A 18 3.37 -10.30 26.93
N HIS A 19 3.81 -11.52 26.66
CA HIS A 19 3.84 -12.12 25.36
C HIS A 19 2.38 -12.45 25.01
N THR A 20 1.72 -11.60 24.24
CA THR A 20 0.53 -12.02 23.50
C THR A 20 1.01 -12.90 22.37
N GLU A 21 1.04 -14.20 22.62
CA GLU A 21 1.14 -15.21 21.57
C GLU A 21 -0.06 -15.03 20.64
N SER A 22 0.16 -14.32 19.52
CA SER A 22 -0.77 -14.32 18.41
C SER A 22 -0.74 -15.71 17.78
N GLY A 23 -1.58 -16.60 18.29
CA GLY A 23 -1.85 -17.89 17.68
C GLY A 23 -2.32 -17.73 16.22
N PRO A 24 -2.12 -18.75 15.36
CA PRO A 24 -2.24 -18.62 13.90
C PRO A 24 -3.68 -18.52 13.37
N ASN A 25 -4.66 -18.16 14.21
CA ASN A 25 -6.08 -18.06 13.84
C ASN A 25 -6.72 -16.83 14.50
N SER A 26 -6.18 -15.62 14.28
CA SER A 26 -7.01 -14.43 14.50
C SER A 26 -8.05 -14.39 13.37
N ILE A 27 -9.32 -14.60 13.74
CA ILE A 27 -10.45 -14.17 12.92
C ILE A 27 -10.25 -12.66 12.78
N GLN A 28 -9.69 -12.24 11.64
CA GLN A 28 -9.45 -10.82 11.36
C GLN A 28 -10.77 -10.08 11.59
N ASP A 29 -10.76 -9.12 12.52
CA ASP A 29 -11.93 -8.30 12.79
C ASP A 29 -12.40 -7.72 11.45
N PRO A 30 -13.66 -7.94 11.03
CA PRO A 30 -14.17 -7.40 9.77
C PRO A 30 -13.93 -5.88 9.68
N THR A 31 -13.93 -5.18 10.80
CA THR A 31 -13.63 -3.75 10.90
C THR A 31 -12.18 -3.45 10.53
N GLU A 32 -11.22 -4.24 11.02
CA GLU A 32 -9.80 -4.10 10.69
C GLU A 32 -9.55 -4.38 9.20
N ARG A 33 -10.21 -5.41 8.65
CA ARG A 33 -10.13 -5.73 7.23
C ARG A 33 -10.67 -4.58 6.37
N VAL A 34 -11.81 -4.01 6.74
CA VAL A 34 -12.42 -2.86 6.05
C VAL A 34 -11.51 -1.65 6.14
N ALA A 35 -10.98 -1.34 7.33
CA ALA A 35 -10.06 -0.22 7.52
C ALA A 35 -8.82 -0.35 6.62
N ARG A 36 -8.21 -1.54 6.57
CA ARG A 36 -7.05 -1.81 5.70
C ARG A 36 -7.38 -1.64 4.21
N LEU A 37 -8.53 -2.13 3.76
CA LEU A 37 -8.95 -1.97 2.36
C LEU A 37 -9.22 -0.51 2.02
N ALA A 38 -9.88 0.22 2.92
CA ALA A 38 -10.11 1.65 2.75
C ALA A 38 -8.79 2.43 2.66
N THR A 39 -7.83 2.16 3.55
CA THR A 39 -6.50 2.78 3.49
C THR A 39 -5.79 2.47 2.17
N LYS A 40 -5.85 1.21 1.70
CA LYS A 40 -5.28 0.82 0.40
C LYS A 40 -5.92 1.58 -0.77
N SER A 41 -7.24 1.76 -0.74
CA SER A 41 -7.95 2.54 -1.76
C SER A 41 -7.58 4.03 -1.72
N LEU A 42 -7.42 4.61 -0.52
CA LEU A 42 -6.98 6.00 -0.36
C LEU A 42 -5.57 6.24 -0.91
N THR A 43 -4.62 5.37 -0.59
CA THR A 43 -3.25 5.51 -1.12
C THR A 43 -3.22 5.34 -2.65
N ALA A 44 -4.00 4.39 -3.19
CA ALA A 44 -4.09 4.19 -4.64
C ALA A 44 -4.71 5.40 -5.36
N MET A 45 -5.68 6.09 -4.73
CA MET A 45 -6.25 7.32 -5.26
C MET A 45 -5.22 8.45 -5.27
N GLU A 46 -4.47 8.61 -4.19
CA GLU A 46 -3.41 9.63 -4.09
C GLU A 46 -2.30 9.42 -5.13
N ASP A 47 -1.86 8.17 -5.32
CA ASP A 47 -0.84 7.84 -6.33
C ASP A 47 -1.32 8.19 -7.75
N ARG A 48 -2.58 7.90 -8.08
CA ARG A 48 -3.18 8.26 -9.38
C ARG A 48 -3.28 9.77 -9.59
N LEU A 49 -3.57 10.54 -8.53
CA LEU A 49 -3.61 12.01 -8.58
C LEU A 49 -2.22 12.62 -8.79
N HIS A 50 -1.18 11.97 -8.26
CA HIS A 50 0.20 12.43 -8.41
C HIS A 50 0.91 11.89 -9.66
N GLY A 51 0.18 11.24 -10.59
CA GLY A 51 0.76 10.72 -11.83
C GLY A 51 1.66 9.50 -11.63
N LYS A 52 1.58 8.82 -10.48
CA LYS A 52 2.26 7.55 -10.19
C LYS A 52 1.33 6.39 -10.55
N ILE A 53 1.08 6.21 -11.85
CA ILE A 53 0.25 5.09 -12.31
C ILE A 53 1.09 3.81 -12.18
N THR A 54 0.70 2.99 -11.20
CA THR A 54 1.37 1.75 -10.78
C THR A 54 1.26 0.61 -11.78
N GLU A 55 0.41 0.75 -12.81
CA GLU A 55 0.19 -0.27 -13.84
C GLU A 55 1.11 -0.12 -15.05
N HIS A 56 1.76 1.04 -15.21
CA HIS A 56 2.78 1.25 -16.24
C HIS A 56 4.18 0.91 -15.73
N ASP A 57 5.08 0.61 -16.68
CA ASP A 57 6.50 0.26 -16.52
C ASP A 57 7.17 0.90 -15.31
N GLY A 58 8.09 0.19 -14.64
CA GLY A 58 8.77 0.62 -13.41
C GLY A 58 9.46 2.00 -13.45
N PHE A 59 9.51 2.65 -14.61
CA PHE A 59 9.89 4.05 -14.79
C PHE A 59 8.85 5.06 -14.23
N SER A 60 7.54 4.77 -14.29
CA SER A 60 6.48 5.63 -13.72
C SER A 60 6.51 5.69 -12.19
N GLN A 61 7.16 4.71 -11.55
CA GLN A 61 7.43 4.70 -10.11
C GLN A 61 8.58 5.65 -9.73
N ILE A 62 9.49 5.92 -10.69
CA ILE A 62 10.68 6.75 -10.49
C ILE A 62 10.37 8.22 -10.81
N LEU A 63 9.53 8.46 -11.82
CA LEU A 63 9.14 9.81 -12.23
C LEU A 63 7.61 9.90 -12.44
N PRO A 64 6.92 10.82 -11.74
CA PRO A 64 5.50 11.04 -11.97
C PRO A 64 5.25 11.57 -13.38
N MET A 65 4.22 11.04 -14.03
CA MET A 65 3.85 11.41 -15.40
C MET A 65 3.33 12.85 -15.47
N SER A 66 3.49 13.49 -16.64
CA SER A 66 2.76 14.72 -16.94
C SER A 66 1.27 14.43 -17.10
N ALA A 67 0.42 15.46 -16.96
CA ALA A 67 -1.02 15.31 -17.17
C ALA A 67 -1.34 14.81 -18.59
N GLU A 68 -0.64 15.31 -19.61
CA GLU A 68 -0.80 14.87 -21.00
C GLU A 68 -0.39 13.41 -21.19
N GLY A 69 0.76 13.00 -20.65
CA GLY A 69 1.22 11.60 -20.73
C GLY A 69 0.29 10.65 -19.98
N GLN A 70 -0.24 11.07 -18.83
CA GLN A 70 -1.23 10.29 -18.08
C GLN A 70 -2.52 10.10 -18.88
N VAL A 71 -3.00 11.13 -19.57
CA VAL A 71 -4.18 11.03 -20.44
C VAL A 71 -3.91 10.12 -21.62
N ASP A 72 -2.78 10.28 -22.30
CA ASP A 72 -2.39 9.45 -23.44
C ASP A 72 -2.29 7.96 -23.05
N ALA A 73 -1.64 7.65 -21.93
CA ALA A 73 -1.58 6.28 -21.40
C ALA A 73 -2.97 5.69 -21.12
N LEU A 74 -3.87 6.46 -20.49
CA LEU A 74 -5.24 6.01 -20.21
C LEU A 74 -6.04 5.77 -21.50
N ILE A 75 -5.87 6.60 -22.53
CA ILE A 75 -6.52 6.41 -23.83
C ILE A 75 -6.00 5.14 -24.49
N ASN A 76 -4.68 4.93 -24.49
CA ASN A 76 -4.06 3.74 -25.09
C ASN A 76 -4.50 2.46 -24.37
N GLU A 77 -4.57 2.47 -23.05
CA GLU A 77 -5.06 1.34 -22.25
C GLU A 77 -6.53 1.02 -22.56
N ALA A 78 -7.38 2.04 -22.61
CA ALA A 78 -8.81 1.88 -22.88
C ALA A 78 -9.11 1.47 -24.33
N THR A 79 -8.18 1.71 -25.26
CA THR A 79 -8.32 1.37 -26.69
C THR A 79 -7.53 0.14 -27.10
N ASP A 80 -6.75 -0.47 -26.19
CA ASP A 80 -6.02 -1.70 -26.46
C ASP A 80 -6.99 -2.86 -26.68
N VAL A 81 -6.97 -3.40 -27.90
CA VAL A 81 -7.79 -4.52 -28.33
C VAL A 81 -7.62 -5.73 -27.39
N ASN A 82 -6.42 -5.97 -26.88
CA ASN A 82 -6.17 -7.10 -25.99
C ASN A 82 -6.89 -6.95 -24.64
N GLN A 83 -7.01 -5.73 -24.13
CA GLN A 83 -7.72 -5.43 -22.88
C GLN A 83 -9.23 -5.39 -23.12
N LEU A 84 -9.67 -4.78 -24.22
CA LEU A 84 -11.06 -4.80 -24.66
C LEU A 84 -11.61 -6.22 -24.80
N CYS A 85 -10.83 -7.15 -25.36
CA CYS A 85 -11.23 -8.56 -25.49
C CYS A 85 -11.36 -9.30 -24.15
N GLN A 86 -10.71 -8.82 -23.08
CA GLN A 86 -10.82 -9.40 -21.73
C GLN A 86 -12.07 -8.93 -20.98
N MET A 87 -12.77 -7.91 -21.49
CA MET A 87 -13.96 -7.38 -20.85
C MET A 87 -15.12 -8.38 -20.89
N TYR A 88 -16.01 -8.26 -19.90
CA TYR A 88 -17.21 -9.07 -19.84
C TYR A 88 -18.07 -8.87 -21.10
N LYS A 89 -18.50 -9.96 -21.75
CA LYS A 89 -19.21 -9.94 -23.04
C LYS A 89 -20.45 -9.03 -23.04
N GLY A 90 -21.17 -8.92 -21.91
CA GLY A 90 -22.34 -8.06 -21.78
C GLY A 90 -22.04 -6.55 -21.73
N TRP A 91 -20.77 -6.18 -21.57
CA TRP A 91 -20.31 -4.79 -21.68
C TRP A 91 -20.19 -4.33 -23.15
N MET A 92 -20.24 -5.26 -24.10
CA MET A 92 -20.21 -5.01 -25.56
C MET A 92 -19.02 -4.16 -26.03
N PRO A 93 -17.76 -4.62 -25.84
CA PRO A 93 -16.55 -3.88 -26.24
C PRO A 93 -16.36 -3.71 -27.76
N PHE A 94 -17.27 -4.23 -28.57
CA PHE A 94 -17.21 -4.27 -30.04
C PHE A 94 -18.25 -3.38 -30.73
N LEU A 95 -19.06 -2.62 -29.96
CA LEU A 95 -20.03 -1.64 -30.45
C LEU A 95 -19.43 -0.23 -30.35
#